data_AF-A0A418Y1H9-F1
#
_entry.id   AF-A0A418Y1H9-F1
#
_cell.length_a   1.000
_cell.length_b   1.000
_cell.length_c   1.000
_cell.angle_alpha   90.00
_cell.angle_beta   90.00
_cell.angle_gamma   90.00
#
_symmetry.space_group_name_H-M   'P 1'
#
loop_
_entity.id
_entity.type
_entity.pdbx_description
1 polymer ?
#
loop_
_entity_poly.entity_id
_entity_poly.type
_entity_poly.pdbx_seq_one_letter_code
_entity_poly.pdbx_strand_id
1 'polypeptide(L)'
;MMKNRTGRKAIPAIAAGLLSSSLLLSGCIEVNDGDEITQTKSSGDSGNSGTVDTCEAGGSTSGFTFPCDAIFVAPDAQQGDDITEALLVALFEIPQNAVVVLPKGEFTVSETITINSASGVVLTGHGIEATKLDFSNSTGDDSIRFEGGTNLTIRDFGVYESNKNAIKVTNASGVHFAYTATVWEGPLESDNGAYGLYPLQSQNVLLENNYAAGSADAGIYVGQSRDVVIRDNVAVRNVAGIEVENTINADVYNNMATGNTAGILVFDLPGLTNAYGGNVRVFNNTAYANNAPNVGAGAVGIAPPGTGILVFATSDVEIYNNDITDNETTAIAIASYLLADDDLANYPSKYGQAMTNGWTPLVRNVYAHNNFIARNGTNPQGSLLVDIINGYTSPYNASGMAQVFPAILYDGVGELLANAGQLVAFQDFIPAGSQAEADGVSYQPYGQEDQICANDNVNGNPATSYDDVNTGQVFGTDPLDPNNWNAGFTAPVPSLLIEPMIGSSLLNCAHNRLPPSTASINGVVYGCTGDDLSEAACAL
;
A
#
# COMPACT_ATOMS: atom_id res chain seq x y z
N MET A 1 -42.26 -18.92 -23.95
CA MET A 1 -43.23 -18.76 -22.84
C MET A 1 -42.45 -18.25 -21.63
N MET A 2 -42.84 -17.07 -21.13
CA MET A 2 -42.19 -16.29 -20.07
C MET A 2 -41.83 -17.10 -18.83
N LYS A 3 -40.70 -16.74 -18.18
CA LYS A 3 -40.67 -16.49 -16.72
C LYS A 3 -39.45 -15.68 -16.30
N ASN A 4 -39.74 -14.44 -15.91
CA ASN A 4 -38.90 -13.54 -15.11
C ASN A 4 -38.43 -14.20 -13.81
N ARG A 5 -37.18 -13.91 -13.41
CA ARG A 5 -36.80 -13.77 -11.99
C ARG A 5 -35.83 -12.62 -11.82
N THR A 6 -36.38 -11.49 -11.38
CA THR A 6 -35.71 -10.39 -10.70
C THR A 6 -35.40 -10.78 -9.25
N GLY A 7 -34.34 -10.19 -8.68
CA GLY A 7 -34.09 -10.22 -7.24
C GLY A 7 -32.63 -10.03 -6.84
N ARG A 8 -32.06 -8.84 -7.07
CA ARG A 8 -30.87 -8.37 -6.32
C ARG A 8 -31.31 -8.10 -4.88
N LYS A 9 -30.65 -8.71 -3.89
CA LYS A 9 -30.76 -8.35 -2.48
C LYS A 9 -29.61 -7.41 -2.12
N ALA A 10 -29.98 -6.25 -1.59
CA ALA A 10 -29.09 -5.30 -0.95
C ALA A 10 -28.52 -5.91 0.35
N ILE A 11 -27.24 -5.65 0.61
CA ILE A 11 -26.54 -5.95 1.87
C ILE A 11 -26.60 -4.67 2.72
N PRO A 12 -27.05 -4.71 3.98
CA PRO A 12 -27.14 -3.52 4.81
C PRO A 12 -25.78 -3.15 5.42
N ALA A 13 -25.51 -1.84 5.42
CA ALA A 13 -24.42 -1.20 6.14
C ALA A 13 -24.56 -1.38 7.66
N ILE A 14 -23.48 -1.76 8.34
CA ILE A 14 -23.41 -1.83 9.80
C ILE A 14 -22.82 -0.51 10.31
N ALA A 15 -23.64 0.22 11.07
CA ALA A 15 -23.27 1.46 11.76
C ALA A 15 -22.43 1.16 13.01
N ALA A 16 -21.24 1.78 13.10
CA ALA A 16 -20.43 1.80 14.31
C ALA A 16 -20.96 2.88 15.28
N GLY A 17 -21.44 2.45 16.45
CA GLY A 17 -21.91 3.33 17.52
C GLY A 17 -20.78 3.79 18.42
N LEU A 18 -20.55 5.09 18.45
CA LEU A 18 -19.76 5.81 19.45
C LEU A 18 -20.45 5.72 20.82
N LEU A 19 -19.73 5.25 21.85
CA LEU A 19 -20.10 5.44 23.25
C LEU A 19 -18.88 5.92 24.04
N SER A 20 -18.76 7.24 24.16
CA SER A 20 -17.96 7.93 25.15
C SER A 20 -18.59 7.77 26.54
N SER A 21 -17.82 7.32 27.54
CA SER A 21 -18.22 7.44 28.95
C SER A 21 -17.01 7.84 29.79
N SER A 22 -16.94 9.13 30.10
CA SER A 22 -16.09 9.70 31.14
C SER A 22 -16.77 9.51 32.50
N LEU A 23 -16.07 8.88 33.44
CA LEU A 23 -16.44 8.85 34.85
C LEU A 23 -15.19 9.09 35.70
N LEU A 24 -15.03 10.35 36.08
CA LEU A 24 -14.19 10.79 37.19
C LEU A 24 -14.80 10.27 38.49
N LEU A 25 -14.02 9.59 39.32
CA LEU A 25 -14.32 9.48 40.74
C LEU A 25 -13.06 9.77 41.58
N SER A 26 -13.13 10.90 42.26
CA SER A 26 -12.23 11.33 43.34
C SER A 26 -12.47 10.48 44.58
N GLY A 27 -11.38 10.14 45.29
CA GLY A 27 -11.44 9.48 46.59
C GLY A 27 -10.09 9.47 47.28
N CYS A 28 -9.88 10.43 48.18
CA CYS A 28 -8.73 10.56 49.09
C CYS A 28 -8.63 9.37 50.05
N ILE A 29 -7.41 8.91 50.37
CA ILE A 29 -7.09 8.30 51.66
C ILE A 29 -5.76 8.87 52.17
N GLU A 30 -5.79 9.29 53.43
CA GLU A 30 -4.72 9.89 54.21
C GLU A 30 -3.62 8.90 54.64
N VAL A 31 -2.52 9.53 55.00
CA VAL A 31 -1.20 9.08 55.44
C VAL A 31 -1.24 8.37 56.80
N ASN A 32 -0.29 7.45 57.06
CA ASN A 32 0.53 7.51 58.28
C ASN A 32 1.79 6.62 58.24
N ASP A 33 2.91 7.28 58.54
CA ASP A 33 4.07 6.92 59.37
C ASP A 33 4.90 5.65 59.14
N GLY A 34 6.15 5.88 58.71
CA GLY A 34 7.32 5.62 59.56
C GLY A 34 8.10 4.33 59.32
N ASP A 35 9.25 4.43 58.64
CA ASP A 35 10.56 4.27 59.30
C ASP A 35 11.71 4.69 58.36
N GLU A 36 12.52 5.65 58.82
CA GLU A 36 13.82 5.99 58.26
C GLU A 36 14.87 4.99 58.77
N ILE A 37 15.75 4.50 57.91
CA ILE A 37 17.07 4.02 58.33
C ILE A 37 18.13 4.68 57.46
N THR A 38 18.92 5.55 58.08
CA THR A 38 20.05 6.28 57.50
C THR A 38 21.34 5.44 57.54
N GLN A 39 22.07 5.53 56.43
CA GLN A 39 23.49 5.25 56.15
C GLN A 39 24.43 4.71 57.25
N THR A 40 25.31 3.80 56.83
CA THR A 40 26.75 3.90 57.12
C THR A 40 27.61 3.54 55.89
N LYS A 41 28.47 4.49 55.50
CA LYS A 41 29.59 4.31 54.57
C LYS A 41 30.68 3.46 55.23
N SER A 42 31.27 2.55 54.47
CA SER A 42 32.56 1.93 54.78
C SER A 42 33.44 2.00 53.53
N SER A 43 34.57 2.68 53.66
CA SER A 43 35.64 2.76 52.67
C SER A 43 36.62 1.61 52.90
N GLY A 44 36.98 0.88 51.84
CA GLY A 44 38.02 -0.14 51.87
C GLY A 44 38.38 -0.58 50.45
N ASP A 45 39.44 0.01 49.90
CA ASP A 45 40.04 -0.29 48.61
C ASP A 45 40.98 -1.52 48.72
N SER A 46 40.86 -2.49 47.80
CA SER A 46 42.00 -3.08 47.06
C SER A 46 41.59 -4.32 46.26
N GLY A 47 41.54 -4.15 44.93
CA GLY A 47 41.97 -5.12 43.92
C GLY A 47 41.30 -6.50 43.85
N ASN A 48 40.41 -6.68 42.88
CA ASN A 48 40.71 -7.60 41.78
C ASN A 48 39.96 -7.18 40.51
N SER A 49 40.69 -7.21 39.40
CA SER A 49 40.29 -6.83 38.05
C SER A 49 38.96 -7.45 37.64
N GLY A 50 38.02 -6.58 37.23
CA GLY A 50 36.73 -6.97 36.69
C GLY A 50 36.88 -7.91 35.50
N THR A 51 36.28 -9.08 35.62
CA THR A 51 35.53 -9.64 34.50
C THR A 51 34.28 -8.77 34.39
N VAL A 52 34.30 -7.81 33.47
CA VAL A 52 33.05 -7.39 32.84
C VAL A 52 32.50 -8.69 32.26
N ASP A 53 31.39 -9.18 32.81
CA ASP A 53 30.61 -10.22 32.16
C ASP A 53 30.30 -9.68 30.77
N THR A 54 31.07 -10.14 29.78
CA THR A 54 30.75 -9.90 28.39
C THR A 54 29.49 -10.68 28.16
N CYS A 55 28.33 -10.00 28.21
CA CYS A 55 27.13 -10.60 27.66
C CYS A 55 27.50 -11.00 26.23
N GLU A 56 27.41 -12.28 25.89
CA GLU A 56 27.51 -12.66 24.48
C GLU A 56 26.23 -12.19 23.82
N ALA A 57 26.23 -10.91 23.44
CA ALA A 57 25.21 -10.30 22.61
C ALA A 57 25.15 -11.10 21.31
N GLY A 58 24.18 -12.01 21.23
CA GLY A 58 23.83 -12.67 19.97
C GLY A 58 23.41 -11.66 18.92
N GLY A 59 23.07 -12.14 17.73
CA GLY A 59 22.54 -11.27 16.69
C GLY A 59 21.71 -12.01 15.66
N SER A 60 21.06 -11.24 14.80
CA SER A 60 20.30 -11.76 13.67
C SER A 60 21.17 -11.94 12.42
N THR A 61 20.65 -12.66 11.43
CA THR A 61 21.34 -12.84 10.14
C THR A 61 21.46 -11.56 9.32
N SER A 62 20.68 -10.52 9.61
CA SER A 62 20.85 -9.19 8.99
C SER A 62 21.96 -8.35 9.66
N GLY A 63 22.58 -8.86 10.73
CA GLY A 63 23.64 -8.17 11.47
C GLY A 63 23.13 -7.26 12.60
N PHE A 64 21.85 -7.37 12.99
CA PHE A 64 21.35 -6.70 14.19
C PHE A 64 21.92 -7.35 15.45
N THR A 65 22.56 -6.56 16.31
CA THR A 65 23.13 -7.03 17.58
C THR A 65 22.10 -6.91 18.69
N PHE A 66 21.89 -7.99 19.44
CA PHE A 66 21.00 -7.97 20.60
C PHE A 66 21.69 -7.32 21.80
N PRO A 67 21.08 -6.36 22.49
CA PRO A 67 21.68 -5.76 23.67
C PRO A 67 21.67 -6.73 24.87
N CYS A 68 22.52 -6.48 25.86
CA CYS A 68 22.66 -7.37 27.04
C CYS A 68 21.37 -7.50 27.86
N ASP A 69 20.51 -6.49 27.82
CA ASP A 69 19.24 -6.39 28.54
C ASP A 69 18.04 -6.82 27.69
N ALA A 70 18.27 -7.47 26.54
CA ALA A 70 17.22 -8.02 25.71
C ALA A 70 16.37 -9.07 26.44
N ILE A 71 15.07 -9.04 26.16
CA ILE A 71 14.08 -9.98 26.70
C ILE A 71 13.95 -11.13 25.70
N PHE A 72 14.54 -12.29 26.03
CA PHE A 72 14.43 -13.49 25.19
C PHE A 72 13.13 -14.24 25.50
N VAL A 73 12.29 -14.40 24.48
CA VAL A 73 11.04 -15.16 24.56
C VAL A 73 11.35 -16.64 24.42
N ALA A 74 10.92 -17.44 25.40
CA ALA A 74 11.03 -18.90 25.40
C ALA A 74 12.40 -19.42 24.88
N PRO A 75 13.54 -19.02 25.50
CA PRO A 75 14.89 -19.29 24.97
C PRO A 75 15.21 -20.79 24.83
N ASP A 76 14.51 -21.65 25.57
CA ASP A 76 14.67 -23.10 25.56
C ASP A 76 13.66 -23.82 24.65
N ALA A 77 12.78 -23.08 23.95
CA ALA A 77 11.79 -23.66 23.06
C ALA A 77 12.45 -24.44 21.92
N GLN A 78 11.84 -25.57 21.58
CA GLN A 78 12.25 -26.45 20.50
C GLN A 78 11.38 -26.19 19.25
N GLN A 79 11.88 -26.63 18.09
CA GLN A 79 11.13 -26.58 16.83
C GLN A 79 9.73 -27.17 16.99
N GLY A 80 8.70 -26.40 16.63
CA GLY A 80 7.30 -26.78 16.68
C GLY A 80 6.62 -26.54 18.03
N ASP A 81 7.34 -26.07 19.05
CA ASP A 81 6.73 -25.70 20.33
C ASP A 81 5.74 -24.55 20.14
N ASP A 82 4.67 -24.56 20.95
CA ASP A 82 3.75 -23.43 21.09
C ASP A 82 4.34 -22.43 22.09
N ILE A 83 4.62 -21.22 21.61
CA ILE A 83 5.22 -20.15 22.42
C ILE A 83 4.23 -19.04 22.78
N THR A 84 2.93 -19.25 22.55
CA THR A 84 1.89 -18.22 22.70
C THR A 84 1.91 -17.58 24.09
N GLU A 85 1.89 -18.39 25.16
CA GLU A 85 1.89 -17.86 26.54
C GLU A 85 3.17 -17.07 26.84
N ALA A 86 4.34 -17.57 26.43
CA ALA A 86 5.60 -16.89 26.65
C ALA A 86 5.65 -15.54 25.92
N LEU A 87 5.12 -15.49 24.69
CA LEU A 87 5.06 -14.27 23.89
C LEU A 87 4.10 -13.24 24.50
N LEU A 88 2.91 -13.67 24.94
CA LEU A 88 1.95 -12.82 25.64
C LEU A 88 2.53 -12.23 26.93
N VAL A 89 3.20 -13.06 27.74
CA VAL A 89 3.84 -12.61 28.99
C VAL A 89 4.95 -11.60 28.71
N ALA A 90 5.80 -11.86 27.72
CA ALA A 90 6.89 -10.94 27.36
C ALA A 90 6.39 -9.59 26.82
N LEU A 91 5.19 -9.56 26.22
CA LEU A 91 4.66 -8.40 25.51
C LEU A 91 3.55 -7.63 26.24
N PHE A 92 3.12 -8.06 27.44
CA PHE A 92 2.01 -7.45 28.16
C PHE A 92 2.33 -6.05 28.73
N GLU A 93 3.49 -5.88 29.37
CA GLU A 93 3.95 -4.63 29.98
C GLU A 93 5.41 -4.36 29.61
N ILE A 94 5.64 -4.16 28.31
CA ILE A 94 6.99 -4.00 27.76
C ILE A 94 7.60 -2.67 28.23
N PRO A 95 8.82 -2.68 28.81
CA PRO A 95 9.54 -1.46 29.12
C PRO A 95 9.80 -0.61 27.87
N GLN A 96 9.91 0.71 28.06
CA GLN A 96 10.33 1.60 26.98
C GLN A 96 11.71 1.19 26.45
N ASN A 97 11.89 1.25 25.13
CA ASN A 97 13.12 0.87 24.42
C ASN A 97 13.54 -0.60 24.57
N ALA A 98 12.65 -1.49 25.02
CA ALA A 98 12.98 -2.90 25.14
C ALA A 98 13.24 -3.55 23.78
N VAL A 99 14.22 -4.45 23.76
CA VAL A 99 14.43 -5.38 22.65
C VAL A 99 13.90 -6.75 23.06
N VAL A 100 12.87 -7.21 22.38
CA VAL A 100 12.24 -8.53 22.60
C VAL A 100 12.70 -9.46 21.48
N VAL A 101 13.38 -10.54 21.86
CA VAL A 101 14.01 -11.49 20.92
C VAL A 101 13.21 -12.79 20.90
N LEU A 102 12.63 -13.09 19.75
CA LEU A 102 11.96 -14.35 19.44
C LEU A 102 12.99 -15.47 19.26
N PRO A 103 12.67 -16.71 19.65
CA PRO A 103 13.62 -17.82 19.57
C PRO A 103 13.95 -18.18 18.12
N LYS A 104 15.08 -18.87 17.91
CA LYS A 104 15.49 -19.39 16.60
C LYS A 104 14.80 -20.72 16.33
N GLY A 105 14.12 -20.85 15.19
CA GLY A 105 13.33 -22.03 14.82
C GLY A 105 11.96 -21.63 14.29
N GLU A 106 11.07 -22.61 14.19
CA GLU A 106 9.66 -22.45 13.83
C GLU A 106 8.79 -22.77 15.03
N PHE A 107 7.82 -21.92 15.34
CA PHE A 107 7.03 -22.01 16.56
C PHE A 107 5.56 -21.75 16.26
N THR A 108 4.69 -22.49 16.95
CA THR A 108 3.24 -22.26 16.85
C THR A 108 2.84 -21.05 17.71
N VAL A 109 1.93 -20.24 17.19
CA VAL A 109 1.22 -19.20 17.95
C VAL A 109 -0.29 -19.35 17.72
N SER A 110 -1.05 -19.59 18.78
CA SER A 110 -2.46 -20.00 18.71
C SER A 110 -3.47 -18.88 18.94
N GLU A 111 -3.02 -17.64 19.18
CA GLU A 111 -3.86 -16.48 19.47
C GLU A 111 -3.24 -15.18 18.90
N THR A 112 -4.03 -14.11 18.82
CA THR A 112 -3.53 -12.77 18.44
C THR A 112 -2.59 -12.23 19.50
N ILE A 113 -1.40 -11.79 19.08
CA ILE A 113 -0.42 -11.12 19.94
C ILE A 113 -0.64 -9.61 19.84
N THR A 114 -1.25 -9.02 20.87
CA THR A 114 -1.53 -7.57 20.91
C THR A 114 -0.48 -6.83 21.75
N ILE A 115 0.09 -5.77 21.18
CA ILE A 115 1.06 -4.88 21.81
C ILE A 115 0.45 -3.48 21.85
N ASN A 116 0.22 -2.93 23.04
CA ASN A 116 -0.48 -1.66 23.20
C ASN A 116 0.47 -0.52 23.53
N SER A 117 0.42 0.57 22.74
CA SER A 117 1.06 1.86 23.08
C SER A 117 2.55 1.76 23.43
N ALA A 118 3.27 0.86 22.76
CA ALA A 118 4.70 0.64 22.97
C ALA A 118 5.54 1.83 22.49
N SER A 119 6.70 2.08 23.12
CA SER A 119 7.59 3.18 22.77
C SER A 119 9.04 2.72 22.70
N GLY A 120 9.68 2.90 21.54
CA GLY A 120 11.04 2.50 21.25
C GLY A 120 11.26 0.98 21.15
N VAL A 121 10.18 0.19 21.15
CA VAL A 121 10.26 -1.27 21.22
C VAL A 121 10.78 -1.85 19.90
N VAL A 122 11.70 -2.81 20.03
CA VAL A 122 12.16 -3.65 18.93
C VAL A 122 11.66 -5.07 19.18
N LEU A 123 10.79 -5.56 18.29
CA LEU A 123 10.45 -6.98 18.22
C LEU A 123 11.32 -7.61 17.12
N THR A 124 12.23 -8.50 17.52
CA THR A 124 13.22 -9.09 16.63
C THR A 124 13.28 -10.61 16.72
N GLY A 125 13.65 -11.28 15.63
CA GLY A 125 14.06 -12.69 15.66
C GLY A 125 15.53 -12.86 15.30
N HIS A 126 15.91 -14.10 14.96
CA HIS A 126 17.29 -14.41 14.56
C HIS A 126 17.54 -14.23 13.05
N GLY A 127 16.53 -13.83 12.27
CA GLY A 127 16.62 -13.65 10.83
C GLY A 127 15.32 -14.04 10.12
N ILE A 128 15.07 -13.45 8.95
CA ILE A 128 13.83 -13.66 8.16
C ILE A 128 13.53 -15.15 7.87
N GLU A 129 14.56 -15.98 7.69
CA GLU A 129 14.44 -17.44 7.52
C GLU A 129 14.79 -18.25 8.77
N ALA A 130 15.28 -17.60 9.83
CA ALA A 130 15.80 -18.25 11.03
C ALA A 130 14.80 -18.29 12.18
N THR A 131 13.82 -17.39 12.19
CA THR A 131 12.71 -17.35 13.14
C THR A 131 11.39 -17.28 12.39
N LYS A 132 10.52 -18.28 12.57
CA LYS A 132 9.20 -18.39 11.93
C LYS A 132 8.12 -18.60 12.99
N LEU A 133 7.05 -17.81 12.90
CA LEU A 133 5.86 -17.94 13.73
C LEU A 133 4.71 -18.45 12.86
N ASP A 134 4.23 -19.65 13.12
CA ASP A 134 3.12 -20.29 12.41
C ASP A 134 1.80 -20.06 13.17
N PHE A 135 0.85 -19.41 12.50
CA PHE A 135 -0.48 -19.09 13.02
C PHE A 135 -1.58 -19.98 12.44
N SER A 136 -1.25 -21.07 11.76
CA SER A 136 -2.22 -22.01 11.15
C SER A 136 -3.31 -22.48 12.11
N ASN A 137 -2.98 -22.62 13.40
CA ASN A 137 -3.89 -23.08 14.45
C ASN A 137 -4.44 -21.91 15.31
N SER A 138 -4.21 -20.67 14.89
CA SER A 138 -4.64 -19.49 15.64
C SER A 138 -6.16 -19.34 15.62
N THR A 139 -6.70 -19.00 16.79
CA THR A 139 -8.11 -18.62 16.95
C THR A 139 -8.32 -17.11 16.85
N GLY A 140 -7.24 -16.34 16.74
CA GLY A 140 -7.23 -14.89 16.57
C GLY A 140 -7.56 -14.45 15.15
N ASP A 141 -7.85 -13.16 14.97
CA ASP A 141 -8.02 -12.57 13.65
C ASP A 141 -6.66 -12.16 13.06
N ASP A 142 -6.03 -11.16 13.66
CA ASP A 142 -4.69 -10.70 13.32
C ASP A 142 -3.64 -11.58 14.05
N SER A 143 -2.51 -11.86 13.43
CA SER A 143 -1.43 -12.60 14.06
C SER A 143 -0.69 -11.74 15.09
N ILE A 144 -0.09 -10.63 14.65
CA ILE A 144 0.55 -9.64 15.53
C ILE A 144 -0.08 -8.27 15.30
N ARG A 145 -0.52 -7.62 16.37
CA ARG A 145 -1.18 -6.32 16.31
C ARG A 145 -0.56 -5.31 17.26
N PHE A 146 -0.05 -4.22 16.70
CA PHE A 146 0.37 -3.04 17.46
C PHE A 146 -0.75 -1.98 17.43
N GLU A 147 -1.24 -1.63 18.62
CA GLU A 147 -2.29 -0.62 18.84
C GLU A 147 -1.64 0.67 19.36
N GLY A 148 -1.34 1.58 18.43
CA GLY A 148 -0.57 2.78 18.68
C GLY A 148 0.91 2.52 18.96
N GLY A 149 1.63 3.58 19.32
CA GLY A 149 3.02 3.51 19.73
C GLY A 149 3.94 4.47 18.97
N THR A 150 5.20 4.53 19.41
CA THR A 150 6.22 5.41 18.83
C THR A 150 7.54 4.69 18.64
N ASN A 151 8.19 4.86 17.49
CA ASN A 151 9.48 4.23 17.17
C ASN A 151 9.44 2.70 17.38
N LEU A 152 8.54 2.03 16.67
CA LEU A 152 8.38 0.59 16.68
C LEU A 152 9.26 -0.01 15.59
N THR A 153 10.11 -0.98 15.95
CA THR A 153 10.90 -1.75 14.98
C THR A 153 10.46 -3.21 15.00
N ILE A 154 10.08 -3.73 13.84
CA ILE A 154 9.69 -5.12 13.61
C ILE A 154 10.69 -5.69 12.63
N ARG A 155 11.49 -6.68 13.04
CA ARG A 155 12.59 -7.14 12.19
C ARG A 155 13.02 -8.58 12.37
N ASP A 156 13.64 -9.16 11.35
CA ASP A 156 14.38 -10.43 11.45
C ASP A 156 13.53 -11.66 11.86
N PHE A 157 12.28 -11.75 11.43
CA PHE A 157 11.46 -12.97 11.58
C PHE A 157 10.37 -13.04 10.49
N GLY A 158 9.71 -14.19 10.39
CA GLY A 158 8.54 -14.37 9.52
C GLY A 158 7.28 -14.78 10.28
N VAL A 159 6.13 -14.33 9.78
CA VAL A 159 4.77 -14.71 10.22
C VAL A 159 4.10 -15.49 9.10
N TYR A 160 3.58 -16.68 9.43
CA TYR A 160 3.06 -17.64 8.48
C TYR A 160 1.60 -17.98 8.81
N GLU A 161 0.80 -18.23 7.77
CA GLU A 161 -0.56 -18.78 7.87
C GLU A 161 -1.50 -18.01 8.79
N SER A 162 -1.44 -16.68 8.72
CA SER A 162 -2.32 -15.80 9.48
C SER A 162 -3.78 -15.97 9.04
N ASN A 163 -4.70 -16.08 10.00
CA ASN A 163 -6.14 -16.22 9.72
C ASN A 163 -6.72 -14.99 8.98
N LYS A 164 -6.21 -13.78 9.26
CA LYS A 164 -6.62 -12.56 8.55
C LYS A 164 -5.44 -11.67 8.18
N ASN A 165 -4.83 -10.97 9.14
CA ASN A 165 -3.70 -10.09 8.86
C ASN A 165 -2.45 -10.58 9.58
N ALA A 166 -1.29 -10.52 8.93
CA ALA A 166 -0.07 -11.03 9.52
C ALA A 166 0.51 -10.05 10.55
N ILE A 167 0.92 -8.85 10.14
CA ILE A 167 1.45 -7.85 11.09
C ILE A 167 0.77 -6.51 10.87
N LYS A 168 -0.16 -6.18 11.76
CA LYS A 168 -0.89 -4.92 11.73
C LYS A 168 -0.28 -3.93 12.71
N VAL A 169 -0.03 -2.71 12.25
CA VAL A 169 0.37 -1.58 13.09
C VAL A 169 -0.59 -0.45 12.82
N THR A 170 -1.36 -0.03 13.83
CA THR A 170 -2.36 1.02 13.65
C THR A 170 -2.09 2.21 14.55
N ASN A 171 -2.35 3.44 14.08
CA ASN A 171 -2.28 4.66 14.90
C ASN A 171 -0.90 4.93 15.55
N ALA A 172 0.19 4.54 14.89
CA ALA A 172 1.56 4.67 15.40
C ALA A 172 2.40 5.70 14.61
N SER A 173 3.44 6.24 15.24
CA SER A 173 4.42 7.13 14.60
C SER A 173 5.83 6.56 14.67
N GLY A 174 6.54 6.50 13.54
CA GLY A 174 7.85 5.86 13.48
C GLY A 174 7.72 4.35 13.48
N VAL A 175 7.29 3.78 12.36
CA VAL A 175 7.09 2.33 12.19
C VAL A 175 8.13 1.82 11.21
N HIS A 176 8.96 0.86 11.63
CA HIS A 176 10.05 0.32 10.84
C HIS A 176 9.94 -1.19 10.71
N PHE A 177 9.62 -1.66 9.50
CA PHE A 177 9.71 -3.07 9.12
C PHE A 177 11.00 -3.32 8.36
N ALA A 178 11.86 -4.22 8.88
CA ALA A 178 13.12 -4.56 8.24
C ALA A 178 13.39 -6.06 8.26
N TYR A 179 13.65 -6.70 7.11
CA TYR A 179 13.95 -8.14 7.06
C TYR A 179 12.83 -9.00 7.69
N THR A 180 11.57 -8.64 7.43
CA THR A 180 10.39 -9.34 7.93
C THR A 180 9.70 -10.11 6.81
N ALA A 181 9.20 -11.32 7.10
CA ALA A 181 8.41 -12.11 6.17
C ALA A 181 6.94 -12.23 6.59
N THR A 182 6.02 -12.18 5.63
CA THR A 182 4.61 -12.58 5.80
C THR A 182 4.21 -13.53 4.69
N VAL A 183 3.75 -14.74 5.03
CA VAL A 183 3.62 -15.83 4.05
C VAL A 183 2.35 -16.65 4.29
N TRP A 184 1.55 -16.79 3.24
CA TRP A 184 0.61 -17.90 3.06
C TRP A 184 1.20 -18.85 2.03
N GLU A 185 1.57 -20.03 2.49
CA GLU A 185 2.12 -21.12 1.71
C GLU A 185 1.08 -21.70 0.75
N GLY A 186 1.55 -22.41 -0.28
CA GLY A 186 0.65 -22.99 -1.28
C GLY A 186 0.16 -22.00 -2.36
N PRO A 187 -0.96 -22.28 -3.03
CA PRO A 187 -1.55 -21.41 -4.04
C PRO A 187 -2.11 -20.10 -3.46
N LEU A 188 -2.34 -19.10 -4.33
CA LEU A 188 -3.12 -17.92 -3.94
C LEU A 188 -4.60 -18.28 -3.98
N GLU A 189 -5.26 -18.26 -2.82
CA GLU A 189 -6.67 -18.64 -2.66
C GLU A 189 -7.43 -17.54 -1.91
N SER A 190 -8.76 -17.49 -2.09
CA SER A 190 -9.61 -16.42 -1.52
C SER A 190 -9.77 -16.51 0.00
N ASP A 191 -9.41 -17.63 0.60
CA ASP A 191 -9.41 -17.89 2.04
C ASP A 191 -8.03 -17.70 2.69
N ASN A 192 -7.00 -17.35 1.91
CA ASN A 192 -5.77 -16.79 2.48
C ASN A 192 -6.10 -15.47 3.19
N GLY A 193 -5.22 -15.05 4.11
CA GLY A 193 -5.40 -13.81 4.83
C GLY A 193 -5.31 -12.57 3.92
N ALA A 194 -5.87 -11.47 4.41
CA ALA A 194 -5.98 -10.21 3.69
C ALA A 194 -4.63 -9.49 3.62
N TYR A 195 -4.11 -8.91 4.71
CA TYR A 195 -2.93 -8.05 4.65
C TYR A 195 -1.69 -8.69 5.28
N GLY A 196 -0.57 -8.70 4.55
CA GLY A 196 0.73 -9.16 5.05
C GLY A 196 1.34 -8.16 6.03
N LEU A 197 2.15 -7.23 5.52
CA LEU A 197 2.64 -6.09 6.29
C LEU A 197 1.60 -4.96 6.21
N TYR A 198 1.08 -4.52 7.36
CA TYR A 198 -0.10 -3.67 7.41
C TYR A 198 0.01 -2.47 8.39
N PRO A 199 0.90 -1.50 8.14
CA PRO A 199 0.79 -0.17 8.70
C PRO A 199 -0.47 0.57 8.21
N LEU A 200 -1.25 1.08 9.16
CA LEU A 200 -2.52 1.74 8.95
C LEU A 200 -2.62 2.98 9.84
N GLN A 201 -3.11 4.11 9.31
CA GLN A 201 -3.31 5.32 10.13
C GLN A 201 -2.03 5.77 10.85
N SER A 202 -0.89 5.67 10.16
CA SER A 202 0.43 5.85 10.74
C SER A 202 1.21 6.98 10.08
N GLN A 203 2.23 7.48 10.79
CA GLN A 203 3.15 8.49 10.28
C GLN A 203 4.60 8.02 10.38
N ASN A 204 5.46 8.42 9.45
CA ASN A 204 6.87 8.03 9.41
C ASN A 204 7.00 6.51 9.34
N VAL A 205 6.65 5.95 8.18
CA VAL A 205 6.65 4.51 7.96
C VAL A 205 7.78 4.13 7.01
N LEU A 206 8.62 3.19 7.42
CA LEU A 206 9.65 2.58 6.60
C LEU A 206 9.40 1.08 6.49
N LEU A 207 9.27 0.58 5.27
CA LEU A 207 9.28 -0.85 4.97
C LEU A 207 10.45 -1.15 4.05
N GLU A 208 11.45 -1.87 4.56
CA GLU A 208 12.64 -2.23 3.80
C GLU A 208 13.07 -3.69 3.90
N ASN A 209 13.60 -4.24 2.81
CA ASN A 209 14.17 -5.59 2.79
C ASN A 209 13.20 -6.69 3.24
N ASN A 210 11.89 -6.50 3.06
CA ASN A 210 10.87 -7.45 3.48
C ASN A 210 10.45 -8.40 2.36
N TYR A 211 9.82 -9.51 2.76
CA TYR A 211 9.24 -10.50 1.87
C TYR A 211 7.75 -10.72 2.19
N ALA A 212 6.87 -10.58 1.20
CA ALA A 212 5.43 -10.81 1.39
C ALA A 212 4.87 -11.71 0.29
N ALA A 213 4.20 -12.80 0.66
CA ALA A 213 3.68 -13.74 -0.32
C ALA A 213 2.35 -14.40 0.05
N GLY A 214 1.49 -14.57 -0.95
CA GLY A 214 0.26 -15.35 -0.84
C GLY A 214 -0.95 -14.64 -0.25
N SER A 215 -0.88 -13.33 -0.02
CA SER A 215 -2.02 -12.55 0.51
C SER A 215 -3.18 -12.48 -0.50
N ALA A 216 -4.41 -12.70 -0.01
CA ALA A 216 -5.65 -12.55 -0.76
C ALA A 216 -6.09 -11.08 -0.96
N ASP A 217 -5.33 -10.14 -0.41
CA ASP A 217 -5.46 -8.70 -0.61
C ASP A 217 -4.07 -8.14 -0.95
N ALA A 218 -3.45 -7.35 -0.07
CA ALA A 218 -2.10 -6.84 -0.28
C ALA A 218 -1.01 -7.54 0.54
N GLY A 219 0.08 -7.94 -0.12
CA GLY A 219 1.27 -8.47 0.54
C GLY A 219 1.97 -7.42 1.38
N ILE A 220 2.22 -6.25 0.79
CA ILE A 220 2.74 -5.07 1.47
C ILE A 220 1.71 -3.95 1.30
N TYR A 221 1.15 -3.47 2.39
CA TYR A 221 0.12 -2.44 2.37
C TYR A 221 0.56 -1.26 3.24
N VAL A 222 0.31 -0.05 2.76
CA VAL A 222 0.33 1.16 3.59
C VAL A 222 -0.93 1.96 3.33
N GLY A 223 -1.72 2.18 4.38
CA GLY A 223 -3.03 2.81 4.24
C GLY A 223 -3.25 3.96 5.19
N GLN A 224 -3.96 4.98 4.71
CA GLN A 224 -4.37 6.13 5.51
C GLN A 224 -3.19 6.72 6.30
N SER A 225 -2.01 6.78 5.68
CA SER A 225 -0.77 7.11 6.35
C SER A 225 -0.09 8.33 5.73
N ARG A 226 1.01 8.79 6.34
CA ARG A 226 1.79 9.91 5.84
C ARG A 226 3.29 9.72 6.07
N ASP A 227 4.10 10.25 5.14
CA ASP A 227 5.56 10.28 5.25
C ASP A 227 6.12 8.84 5.24
N VAL A 228 6.02 8.22 4.06
CA VAL A 228 6.21 6.78 3.84
C VAL A 228 7.36 6.51 2.88
N VAL A 229 8.17 5.51 3.20
CA VAL A 229 9.21 4.94 2.34
C VAL A 229 9.04 3.42 2.25
N ILE A 230 8.92 2.89 1.04
CA ILE A 230 8.81 1.46 0.74
C ILE A 230 9.94 1.10 -0.22
N ARG A 231 10.99 0.42 0.27
CA ARG A 231 12.18 0.11 -0.53
C ARG A 231 12.71 -1.30 -0.42
N ASP A 232 13.33 -1.80 -1.49
CA ASP A 232 14.06 -3.08 -1.48
C ASP A 232 13.22 -4.29 -1.01
N ASN A 233 11.90 -4.25 -1.19
CA ASN A 233 11.01 -5.34 -0.79
C ASN A 233 10.71 -6.29 -1.95
N VAL A 234 10.30 -7.51 -1.60
CA VAL A 234 9.88 -8.53 -2.55
C VAL A 234 8.45 -8.96 -2.26
N ALA A 235 7.53 -8.71 -3.19
CA ALA A 235 6.12 -9.06 -3.09
C ALA A 235 5.74 -10.08 -4.19
N VAL A 236 5.34 -11.28 -3.76
CA VAL A 236 5.15 -12.43 -4.66
C VAL A 236 3.78 -13.06 -4.49
N ARG A 237 3.05 -13.27 -5.60
CA ARG A 237 1.82 -14.09 -5.59
C ARG A 237 0.76 -13.60 -4.58
N ASN A 238 0.59 -12.29 -4.48
CA ASN A 238 -0.51 -11.64 -3.75
C ASN A 238 -1.59 -11.17 -4.73
N VAL A 239 -2.73 -10.66 -4.26
CA VAL A 239 -3.62 -9.90 -5.16
C VAL A 239 -2.96 -8.58 -5.53
N ALA A 240 -2.70 -7.71 -4.55
CA ALA A 240 -1.83 -6.56 -4.70
C ALA A 240 -0.44 -6.90 -4.16
N GLY A 241 0.61 -6.74 -4.98
CA GLY A 241 1.97 -6.90 -4.49
C GLY A 241 2.29 -5.86 -3.43
N ILE A 242 2.22 -4.59 -3.83
CA ILE A 242 2.38 -3.42 -2.96
C ILE A 242 1.17 -2.51 -3.16
N GLU A 243 0.53 -2.08 -2.08
CA GLU A 243 -0.59 -1.15 -2.10
C GLU A 243 -0.33 0.08 -1.24
N VAL A 244 -0.55 1.26 -1.82
CA VAL A 244 -0.51 2.55 -1.16
C VAL A 244 -1.91 3.15 -1.23
N GLU A 245 -2.66 3.10 -0.12
CA GLU A 245 -4.06 3.51 -0.04
C GLU A 245 -4.20 4.82 0.75
N ASN A 246 -4.86 5.84 0.20
CA ASN A 246 -5.22 7.10 0.89
C ASN A 246 -4.04 7.69 1.68
N THR A 247 -2.84 7.64 1.09
CA THR A 247 -1.57 7.95 1.76
C THR A 247 -0.91 9.16 1.11
N ILE A 248 -0.42 10.07 1.95
CA ILE A 248 0.20 11.33 1.51
C ILE A 248 1.70 11.27 1.72
N ASN A 249 2.48 11.68 0.73
CA ASN A 249 3.95 11.61 0.73
C ASN A 249 4.44 10.15 0.82
N ALA A 250 4.59 9.48 -0.31
CA ALA A 250 5.12 8.12 -0.36
C ALA A 250 6.15 7.94 -1.47
N ASP A 251 7.32 7.42 -1.12
CA ASP A 251 8.32 6.94 -2.07
C ASP A 251 8.30 5.41 -2.10
N VAL A 252 8.12 4.83 -3.29
CA VAL A 252 8.08 3.38 -3.53
C VAL A 252 9.15 3.04 -4.56
N TYR A 253 10.28 2.47 -4.14
CA TYR A 253 11.41 2.23 -5.04
C TYR A 253 12.23 0.99 -4.76
N ASN A 254 12.97 0.51 -5.77
CA ASN A 254 13.81 -0.70 -5.68
C ASN A 254 13.05 -1.97 -5.28
N ASN A 255 11.72 -1.99 -5.36
CA ASN A 255 10.93 -3.16 -5.01
C ASN A 255 10.80 -4.10 -6.20
N MET A 256 10.59 -5.38 -5.90
CA MET A 256 10.22 -6.40 -6.88
C MET A 256 8.80 -6.91 -6.60
N ALA A 257 7.87 -6.63 -7.51
CA ALA A 257 6.52 -7.16 -7.49
C ALA A 257 6.32 -8.15 -8.65
N THR A 258 6.14 -9.44 -8.33
CA THR A 258 6.02 -10.49 -9.35
C THR A 258 5.00 -11.58 -9.04
N GLY A 259 4.36 -12.11 -10.08
CA GLY A 259 3.39 -13.19 -9.93
C GLY A 259 2.13 -12.79 -9.16
N ASN A 260 1.94 -11.51 -8.84
CA ASN A 260 0.73 -11.00 -8.17
C ASN A 260 -0.44 -10.93 -9.16
N THR A 261 -1.66 -10.58 -8.71
CA THR A 261 -2.75 -10.20 -9.64
C THR A 261 -2.42 -8.86 -10.29
N ALA A 262 -2.01 -7.89 -9.47
CA ALA A 262 -1.50 -6.60 -9.88
C ALA A 262 -0.24 -6.26 -9.06
N GLY A 263 0.75 -5.65 -9.69
CA GLY A 263 2.07 -5.44 -9.09
C GLY A 263 2.07 -4.38 -8.00
N ILE A 264 1.94 -3.10 -8.39
CA ILE A 264 1.96 -1.94 -7.47
C ILE A 264 0.68 -1.12 -7.68
N LEU A 265 -0.02 -0.82 -6.59
CA LEU A 265 -1.31 -0.14 -6.59
C LEU A 265 -1.21 1.16 -5.78
N VAL A 266 -1.73 2.25 -6.32
CA VAL A 266 -1.85 3.56 -5.67
C VAL A 266 -3.31 4.00 -5.73
N PHE A 267 -4.00 3.89 -4.60
CA PHE A 267 -5.46 3.91 -4.50
C PHE A 267 -5.98 5.01 -3.58
N ASP A 268 -7.08 5.66 -3.96
CA ASP A 268 -7.89 6.48 -3.08
C ASP A 268 -9.34 6.00 -3.05
N LEU A 269 -9.75 5.40 -1.93
CA LEU A 269 -11.09 4.87 -1.74
C LEU A 269 -11.98 5.80 -0.90
N PRO A 270 -13.29 5.85 -1.20
CA PRO A 270 -14.23 6.66 -0.45
C PRO A 270 -14.52 6.08 0.94
N GLY A 271 -14.79 6.96 1.91
CA GLY A 271 -15.35 6.57 3.21
C GLY A 271 -14.32 6.10 4.25
N LEU A 272 -13.04 6.34 3.99
CA LEU A 272 -11.93 6.06 4.92
C LEU A 272 -11.62 7.27 5.82
N THR A 273 -10.80 7.04 6.86
CA THR A 273 -10.47 8.08 7.85
C THR A 273 -9.63 9.19 7.23
N ASN A 274 -8.58 8.81 6.50
CA ASN A 274 -7.91 9.72 5.58
C ASN A 274 -8.64 9.64 4.25
N ALA A 275 -9.14 10.76 3.77
CA ALA A 275 -10.07 10.77 2.66
C ALA A 275 -9.41 10.69 1.28
N TYR A 276 -8.11 11.00 1.19
CA TYR A 276 -7.34 11.02 -0.06
C TYR A 276 -5.85 10.86 0.25
N GLY A 277 -5.10 10.44 -0.76
CA GLY A 277 -3.65 10.41 -0.84
C GLY A 277 -3.12 11.47 -1.80
N GLY A 278 -1.81 11.47 -2.01
CA GLY A 278 -1.15 12.38 -2.95
C GLY A 278 0.34 12.50 -2.69
N ASN A 279 1.06 13.05 -3.66
CA ASN A 279 2.51 13.10 -3.66
C ASN A 279 3.13 11.69 -3.50
N VAL A 280 2.81 10.80 -4.45
CA VAL A 280 3.30 9.42 -4.48
C VAL A 280 4.26 9.23 -5.65
N ARG A 281 5.48 8.77 -5.37
CA ARG A 281 6.51 8.51 -6.38
C ARG A 281 6.79 7.01 -6.42
N VAL A 282 6.54 6.39 -7.58
CA VAL A 282 6.77 4.97 -7.85
C VAL A 282 7.89 4.83 -8.86
N PHE A 283 9.10 4.46 -8.42
CA PHE A 283 10.27 4.51 -9.28
C PHE A 283 11.30 3.42 -9.07
N ASN A 284 12.03 3.08 -10.13
CA ASN A 284 13.08 2.05 -10.07
C ASN A 284 12.61 0.70 -9.49
N ASN A 285 11.33 0.36 -9.67
CA ASN A 285 10.79 -0.94 -9.29
C ASN A 285 10.84 -1.91 -10.47
N THR A 286 10.82 -3.21 -10.16
CA THR A 286 10.57 -4.26 -11.14
C THR A 286 9.17 -4.82 -10.93
N ALA A 287 8.28 -4.62 -11.90
CA ALA A 287 6.89 -5.11 -11.88
C ALA A 287 6.68 -6.08 -13.07
N TYR A 288 6.89 -7.37 -12.84
CA TYR A 288 6.89 -8.35 -13.92
C TYR A 288 6.04 -9.59 -13.67
N ALA A 289 5.40 -10.07 -14.74
CA ALA A 289 4.58 -11.28 -14.73
C ALA A 289 3.51 -11.31 -13.62
N ASN A 290 2.91 -10.16 -13.30
CA ASN A 290 1.82 -10.06 -12.33
C ASN A 290 0.50 -10.53 -12.98
N ASN A 291 0.37 -11.84 -13.15
CA ASN A 291 -0.70 -12.49 -13.91
C ASN A 291 -1.56 -13.47 -13.09
N ALA A 292 -1.45 -13.47 -11.75
CA ALA A 292 -2.26 -14.35 -10.93
C ALA A 292 -3.76 -14.01 -11.06
N PRO A 293 -4.67 -15.00 -10.98
CA PRO A 293 -6.09 -14.73 -10.90
C PRO A 293 -6.43 -13.86 -9.68
N ASN A 294 -7.36 -12.91 -9.85
CA ASN A 294 -7.84 -12.10 -8.73
C ASN A 294 -8.77 -12.94 -7.85
N VAL A 295 -8.33 -13.24 -6.63
CA VAL A 295 -9.12 -13.91 -5.58
C VAL A 295 -9.64 -12.93 -4.51
N GLY A 296 -9.27 -11.66 -4.63
CA GLY A 296 -9.54 -10.62 -3.66
C GLY A 296 -11.00 -10.19 -3.64
N ALA A 297 -11.37 -9.55 -2.55
CA ALA A 297 -12.70 -9.01 -2.32
C ALA A 297 -12.65 -7.47 -2.21
N GLY A 298 -13.81 -6.83 -2.04
CA GLY A 298 -13.84 -5.37 -1.88
C GLY A 298 -13.31 -4.61 -3.10
N ALA A 299 -12.53 -3.56 -2.86
CA ALA A 299 -11.96 -2.72 -3.91
C ALA A 299 -10.78 -3.38 -4.65
N VAL A 300 -9.90 -4.10 -3.96
CA VAL A 300 -8.80 -4.81 -4.65
C VAL A 300 -9.34 -5.89 -5.61
N GLY A 301 -10.53 -6.45 -5.33
CA GLY A 301 -11.18 -7.45 -6.17
C GLY A 301 -11.58 -6.97 -7.57
N ILE A 302 -11.57 -5.65 -7.83
CA ILE A 302 -11.78 -5.10 -9.18
C ILE A 302 -10.46 -4.85 -9.95
N ALA A 303 -9.30 -5.01 -9.30
CA ALA A 303 -8.01 -4.88 -9.95
C ALA A 303 -7.86 -5.92 -11.09
N PRO A 304 -7.58 -5.51 -12.32
CA PRO A 304 -7.43 -6.46 -13.43
C PRO A 304 -6.18 -7.33 -13.23
N PRO A 305 -6.30 -8.67 -13.28
CA PRO A 305 -5.14 -9.56 -13.40
C PRO A 305 -4.27 -9.14 -14.57
N GLY A 306 -2.95 -9.23 -14.46
CA GLY A 306 -2.05 -8.83 -15.55
C GLY A 306 -1.70 -7.35 -15.55
N THR A 307 -1.83 -6.65 -14.42
CA THR A 307 -1.51 -5.22 -14.32
C THR A 307 -0.16 -5.00 -13.62
N GLY A 308 0.75 -4.26 -14.26
CA GLY A 308 2.04 -3.90 -13.65
C GLY A 308 1.87 -2.88 -12.52
N ILE A 309 1.45 -1.67 -12.88
CA ILE A 309 1.17 -0.56 -11.95
C ILE A 309 -0.24 -0.04 -12.20
N LEU A 310 -1.01 0.19 -11.14
CA LEU A 310 -2.37 0.73 -11.20
C LEU A 310 -2.52 1.96 -10.30
N VAL A 311 -2.86 3.10 -10.90
CA VAL A 311 -3.32 4.30 -10.20
C VAL A 311 -4.84 4.35 -10.28
N PHE A 312 -5.50 4.38 -9.13
CA PHE A 312 -6.95 4.38 -9.06
C PHE A 312 -7.46 5.49 -8.13
N ALA A 313 -8.00 6.55 -8.75
CA ALA A 313 -8.53 7.74 -8.09
C ALA A 313 -7.54 8.59 -7.26
N THR A 314 -6.26 8.22 -7.19
CA THR A 314 -5.23 9.05 -6.54
C THR A 314 -4.68 10.09 -7.50
N SER A 315 -4.51 11.32 -7.01
CA SER A 315 -3.87 12.43 -7.74
C SER A 315 -2.43 12.63 -7.27
N ASP A 316 -1.64 13.40 -8.02
CA ASP A 316 -0.25 13.71 -7.72
C ASP A 316 0.61 12.43 -7.59
N VAL A 317 0.67 11.68 -8.69
CA VAL A 317 1.42 10.41 -8.77
C VAL A 317 2.46 10.47 -9.89
N GLU A 318 3.70 10.15 -9.56
CA GLU A 318 4.81 10.10 -10.51
C GLU A 318 5.33 8.67 -10.65
N ILE A 319 5.40 8.15 -11.88
CA ILE A 319 5.77 6.78 -12.17
C ILE A 319 6.95 6.79 -13.14
N TYR A 320 8.16 6.45 -12.67
CA TYR A 320 9.34 6.61 -13.52
C TYR A 320 10.45 5.59 -13.32
N ASN A 321 11.18 5.34 -14.40
CA ASN A 321 12.35 4.45 -14.38
C ASN A 321 12.05 3.03 -13.84
N ASN A 322 10.82 2.54 -13.96
CA ASN A 322 10.46 1.18 -13.59
C ASN A 322 10.71 0.21 -14.76
N ASP A 323 11.03 -1.05 -14.45
CA ASP A 323 11.03 -2.17 -15.40
C ASP A 323 9.69 -2.91 -15.29
N ILE A 324 8.84 -2.76 -16.30
CA ILE A 324 7.47 -3.28 -16.30
C ILE A 324 7.28 -4.23 -17.47
N THR A 325 7.28 -5.53 -17.20
CA THR A 325 7.38 -6.54 -18.26
C THR A 325 6.46 -7.74 -18.05
N ASP A 326 6.04 -8.35 -19.17
CA ASP A 326 5.34 -9.65 -19.16
C ASP A 326 4.00 -9.68 -18.37
N ASN A 327 3.36 -8.52 -18.16
CA ASN A 327 2.03 -8.46 -17.55
C ASN A 327 0.94 -8.60 -18.64
N GLU A 328 -0.02 -9.50 -18.43
CA GLU A 328 -0.95 -9.94 -19.46
C GLU A 328 -1.95 -8.86 -19.90
N THR A 329 -2.26 -7.88 -19.05
CA THR A 329 -3.25 -6.82 -19.31
C THR A 329 -2.62 -5.49 -19.67
N THR A 330 -1.86 -4.86 -18.78
CA THR A 330 -1.29 -3.53 -19.03
C THR A 330 -0.08 -3.29 -18.15
N ALA A 331 0.87 -2.49 -18.62
CA ALA A 331 2.02 -2.09 -17.83
C ALA A 331 1.61 -1.05 -16.79
N ILE A 332 0.88 -0.01 -17.23
CA ILE A 332 0.41 1.08 -16.39
C ILE A 332 -1.07 1.32 -16.69
N ALA A 333 -1.92 1.30 -15.67
CA ALA A 333 -3.30 1.71 -15.73
C ALA A 333 -3.53 2.94 -14.85
N ILE A 334 -4.22 3.93 -15.39
CA ILE A 334 -4.61 5.16 -14.70
C ILE A 334 -6.12 5.30 -14.87
N ALA A 335 -6.86 5.22 -13.77
CA ALA A 335 -8.31 5.22 -13.81
C ALA A 335 -8.92 6.06 -12.68
N SER A 336 -9.94 6.82 -13.04
CA SER A 336 -10.85 7.48 -12.12
C SER A 336 -11.80 6.46 -11.49
N TYR A 337 -12.30 6.76 -10.30
CA TYR A 337 -13.31 5.92 -9.65
C TYR A 337 -14.62 5.85 -10.45
N LEU A 338 -14.87 6.84 -11.31
CA LEU A 338 -16.03 6.89 -12.22
C LEU A 338 -16.04 5.75 -13.24
N LEU A 339 -14.89 5.08 -13.47
CA LEU A 339 -14.86 3.87 -14.28
C LEU A 339 -15.51 2.68 -13.55
N ALA A 340 -15.35 2.60 -12.22
CA ALA A 340 -15.90 1.52 -11.41
C ALA A 340 -17.36 1.76 -10.99
N ASP A 341 -17.77 3.02 -10.92
CA ASP A 341 -19.13 3.42 -10.59
C ASP A 341 -19.55 4.59 -11.49
N ASP A 342 -20.39 4.30 -12.48
CA ASP A 342 -20.83 5.28 -13.49
C ASP A 342 -22.12 6.02 -13.09
N ASP A 343 -22.68 5.74 -11.92
CA ASP A 343 -23.96 6.28 -11.45
C ASP A 343 -23.83 7.70 -10.88
N LEU A 344 -23.35 8.61 -11.73
CA LEU A 344 -23.04 10.00 -11.38
C LEU A 344 -24.21 10.74 -10.71
N ALA A 345 -25.45 10.39 -11.07
CA ALA A 345 -26.65 10.99 -10.47
C ALA A 345 -26.78 10.67 -8.97
N ASN A 346 -26.34 9.48 -8.55
CA ASN A 346 -26.41 9.04 -7.16
C ASN A 346 -25.13 9.29 -6.35
N TYR A 347 -24.03 9.70 -6.99
CA TYR A 347 -22.76 10.04 -6.32
C TYR A 347 -22.92 10.97 -5.11
N PRO A 348 -23.65 12.11 -5.18
CA PRO A 348 -23.88 12.99 -4.04
C PRO A 348 -24.47 12.26 -2.82
N SER A 349 -25.41 11.33 -3.06
CA SER A 349 -26.05 10.57 -1.99
C SER A 349 -25.18 9.43 -1.45
N LYS A 350 -24.36 8.82 -2.32
CA LYS A 350 -23.55 7.65 -2.01
C LYS A 350 -22.21 8.01 -1.37
N TYR A 351 -21.57 9.06 -1.89
CA TYR A 351 -20.22 9.48 -1.53
C TYR A 351 -20.15 10.90 -0.98
N GLY A 352 -21.28 11.61 -0.84
CA GLY A 352 -21.33 12.99 -0.33
C GLY A 352 -20.48 13.23 0.91
N GLN A 353 -20.59 12.33 1.90
CA GLN A 353 -19.80 12.43 3.13
C GLN A 353 -18.30 12.22 2.91
N ALA A 354 -17.93 11.30 2.02
CA ALA A 354 -16.52 11.08 1.66
C ALA A 354 -15.96 12.31 0.93
N MET A 355 -16.73 12.88 0.00
CA MET A 355 -16.36 14.10 -0.73
C MET A 355 -16.20 15.30 0.21
N THR A 356 -17.06 15.43 1.22
CA THR A 356 -16.90 16.46 2.27
C THR A 356 -15.62 16.30 3.09
N ASN A 357 -15.13 15.07 3.25
CA ASN A 357 -13.87 14.81 3.94
C ASN A 357 -12.65 15.00 3.02
N GLY A 358 -12.85 15.25 1.72
CA GLY A 358 -11.79 15.50 0.75
C GLY A 358 -11.59 14.39 -0.29
N TRP A 359 -12.34 13.28 -0.22
CA TRP A 359 -12.24 12.25 -1.26
C TRP A 359 -12.72 12.80 -2.61
N THR A 360 -12.08 12.37 -3.69
CA THR A 360 -12.50 12.66 -5.05
C THR A 360 -12.43 11.40 -5.90
N PRO A 361 -13.39 11.18 -6.82
CA PRO A 361 -13.28 10.08 -7.78
C PRO A 361 -12.32 10.39 -8.93
N LEU A 362 -11.78 11.61 -8.99
CA LEU A 362 -10.93 12.09 -10.08
C LEU A 362 -9.46 11.78 -9.82
N VAL A 363 -8.70 11.63 -10.90
CA VAL A 363 -7.24 11.51 -10.89
C VAL A 363 -6.68 12.70 -11.64
N ARG A 364 -5.74 13.42 -11.04
CA ARG A 364 -5.09 14.60 -11.59
C ARG A 364 -3.58 14.49 -11.42
N ASN A 365 -2.83 15.17 -12.27
CA ASN A 365 -1.37 15.30 -12.16
C ASN A 365 -0.68 13.93 -12.01
N VAL A 366 -0.90 13.05 -12.98
CA VAL A 366 -0.20 11.75 -13.04
C VAL A 366 0.81 11.81 -14.16
N TYR A 367 2.07 11.49 -13.84
CA TYR A 367 3.17 11.54 -14.79
C TYR A 367 3.93 10.22 -14.88
N ALA A 368 3.75 9.50 -15.99
CA ALA A 368 4.44 8.24 -16.26
C ALA A 368 5.55 8.44 -17.31
N HIS A 369 6.82 8.42 -16.92
CA HIS A 369 7.93 8.71 -17.84
C HIS A 369 9.17 7.85 -17.59
N ASN A 370 10.00 7.68 -18.63
CA ASN A 370 11.25 6.91 -18.54
C ASN A 370 11.10 5.46 -18.04
N ASN A 371 9.91 4.87 -18.08
CA ASN A 371 9.72 3.46 -17.74
C ASN A 371 10.16 2.56 -18.90
N PHE A 372 10.80 1.44 -18.58
CA PHE A 372 11.08 0.39 -19.55
C PHE A 372 9.88 -0.55 -19.62
N ILE A 373 9.23 -0.64 -20.78
CA ILE A 373 7.98 -1.38 -20.96
C ILE A 373 8.14 -2.39 -22.10
N ALA A 374 7.94 -3.69 -21.81
CA ALA A 374 8.00 -4.74 -22.82
C ALA A 374 6.99 -5.87 -22.57
N ARG A 375 6.45 -6.45 -23.65
CA ARG A 375 5.59 -7.65 -23.62
C ARG A 375 4.36 -7.57 -22.69
N ASN A 376 3.78 -6.38 -22.57
CA ASN A 376 2.52 -6.19 -21.83
C ASN A 376 1.30 -6.22 -22.77
N GLY A 377 0.11 -6.56 -22.25
CA GLY A 377 -1.15 -6.46 -22.98
C GLY A 377 -1.44 -7.58 -23.97
N THR A 378 -0.84 -8.76 -23.75
CA THR A 378 -0.95 -9.93 -24.63
C THR A 378 -2.19 -10.80 -24.38
N ASN A 379 -2.76 -10.74 -23.18
CA ASN A 379 -3.93 -11.52 -22.76
C ASN A 379 -4.74 -10.74 -21.71
N PRO A 380 -5.35 -9.59 -22.06
CA PRO A 380 -5.96 -8.73 -21.08
C PRO A 380 -7.17 -9.39 -20.39
N GLN A 381 -7.26 -9.21 -19.09
CA GLN A 381 -8.29 -9.77 -18.21
C GLN A 381 -8.92 -8.67 -17.33
N GLY A 382 -9.96 -9.02 -16.57
CA GLY A 382 -10.58 -8.12 -15.59
C GLY A 382 -12.07 -7.91 -15.86
N SER A 383 -12.90 -8.10 -14.82
CA SER A 383 -14.35 -7.99 -14.94
C SER A 383 -14.84 -6.58 -15.26
N LEU A 384 -14.13 -5.55 -14.77
CA LEU A 384 -14.45 -4.16 -15.06
C LEU A 384 -14.08 -3.76 -16.50
N LEU A 385 -13.09 -4.44 -17.08
CA LEU A 385 -12.53 -4.09 -18.38
C LEU A 385 -13.16 -4.85 -19.54
N VAL A 386 -14.13 -5.75 -19.33
CA VAL A 386 -14.65 -6.63 -20.40
C VAL A 386 -15.04 -5.85 -21.67
N ASP A 387 -15.77 -4.75 -21.56
CA ASP A 387 -16.19 -3.96 -22.72
C ASP A 387 -15.03 -3.16 -23.33
N ILE A 388 -14.09 -2.69 -22.51
CA ILE A 388 -12.87 -2.00 -22.95
C ILE A 388 -11.95 -2.96 -23.70
N ILE A 389 -11.78 -4.17 -23.20
CA ILE A 389 -11.05 -5.27 -23.83
C ILE A 389 -11.72 -5.60 -25.16
N ASN A 390 -13.03 -5.80 -25.20
CA ASN A 390 -13.76 -6.05 -26.44
C ASN A 390 -13.59 -4.90 -27.46
N GLY A 391 -13.53 -3.66 -26.98
CA GLY A 391 -13.30 -2.48 -27.81
C GLY A 391 -11.91 -2.46 -28.45
N TYR A 392 -10.86 -2.77 -27.68
CA TYR A 392 -9.48 -2.77 -28.14
C TYR A 392 -9.01 -4.07 -28.83
N THR A 393 -9.79 -5.16 -28.75
CA THR A 393 -9.45 -6.47 -29.36
C THR A 393 -9.80 -6.59 -30.84
N SER A 394 -10.05 -5.46 -31.53
CA SER A 394 -10.01 -5.45 -33.00
C SER A 394 -8.63 -5.94 -33.46
N PRO A 395 -8.54 -6.88 -34.42
CA PRO A 395 -7.23 -7.38 -34.89
C PRO A 395 -6.37 -6.28 -35.52
N TYR A 396 -6.98 -5.15 -35.90
CA TYR A 396 -6.29 -4.00 -36.46
C TYR A 396 -6.84 -2.68 -35.90
N ASN A 397 -5.96 -1.72 -35.64
CA ASN A 397 -6.35 -0.34 -35.32
C ASN A 397 -6.81 0.42 -36.59
N ALA A 398 -7.21 1.69 -36.45
CA ALA A 398 -7.67 2.53 -37.58
C ALA A 398 -6.63 2.74 -38.69
N SER A 399 -5.34 2.46 -38.42
CA SER A 399 -4.24 2.51 -39.40
C SER A 399 -3.96 1.16 -40.09
N GLY A 400 -4.65 0.08 -39.71
CA GLY A 400 -4.44 -1.27 -40.25
C GLY A 400 -3.31 -2.06 -39.59
N MET A 401 -2.77 -1.60 -38.46
CA MET A 401 -1.71 -2.26 -37.70
C MET A 401 -2.28 -3.26 -36.70
N ALA A 402 -1.60 -4.41 -36.51
CA ALA A 402 -1.98 -5.39 -35.50
C ALA A 402 -2.02 -4.72 -34.11
N GLN A 403 -3.14 -4.86 -33.42
CA GLN A 403 -3.40 -4.17 -32.17
C GLN A 403 -3.24 -5.13 -30.99
N VAL A 404 -2.34 -4.80 -30.07
CA VAL A 404 -2.32 -5.35 -28.71
C VAL A 404 -3.00 -4.36 -27.78
N PHE A 405 -3.54 -4.85 -26.67
CA PHE A 405 -4.20 -3.99 -25.68
C PHE A 405 -3.21 -2.93 -25.16
N PRO A 406 -3.67 -1.69 -24.86
CA PRO A 406 -2.81 -0.61 -24.40
C PRO A 406 -1.83 -1.01 -23.29
N ALA A 407 -0.53 -0.82 -23.51
CA ALA A 407 0.49 -1.02 -22.48
C ALA A 407 0.48 0.10 -21.43
N ILE A 408 0.12 1.31 -21.83
CA ILE A 408 -0.27 2.39 -20.93
C ILE A 408 -1.73 2.71 -21.22
N LEU A 409 -2.60 2.62 -20.21
CA LEU A 409 -4.03 2.83 -20.34
C LEU A 409 -4.51 3.95 -19.41
N TYR A 410 -5.10 4.99 -19.98
CA TYR A 410 -5.85 6.01 -19.23
C TYR A 410 -7.35 5.89 -19.51
N ASP A 411 -8.19 6.01 -18.49
CA ASP A 411 -9.65 6.00 -18.70
C ASP A 411 -10.16 7.26 -19.41
N GLY A 412 -9.79 8.46 -18.97
CA GLY A 412 -10.27 9.75 -19.49
C GLY A 412 -11.69 10.16 -19.10
N VAL A 413 -12.49 9.30 -18.47
CA VAL A 413 -13.92 9.60 -18.22
C VAL A 413 -14.10 10.72 -17.19
N GLY A 414 -13.28 10.72 -16.12
CA GLY A 414 -13.32 11.75 -15.09
C GLY A 414 -12.93 13.12 -15.62
N GLU A 415 -11.86 13.20 -16.42
CA GLU A 415 -11.40 14.44 -17.05
C GLU A 415 -12.44 14.98 -18.05
N LEU A 416 -13.00 14.13 -18.92
CA LEU A 416 -14.06 14.53 -19.85
C LEU A 416 -15.26 15.16 -19.13
N LEU A 417 -15.74 14.51 -18.07
CA LEU A 417 -16.88 14.99 -17.29
C LEU A 417 -16.56 16.31 -16.55
N ALA A 418 -15.36 16.45 -16.00
CA ALA A 418 -14.91 17.68 -15.37
C ALA A 418 -14.81 18.82 -16.39
N ASN A 419 -14.20 18.58 -17.55
CA ASN A 419 -14.03 19.57 -18.63
C ASN A 419 -15.38 20.00 -19.23
N ALA A 420 -16.36 19.10 -19.27
CA ALA A 420 -17.73 19.40 -19.67
C ALA A 420 -18.52 20.19 -18.61
N GLY A 421 -17.95 20.41 -17.44
CA GLY A 421 -18.60 21.08 -16.31
C GLY A 421 -19.68 20.23 -15.64
N GLN A 422 -19.71 18.91 -15.84
CA GLN A 422 -20.73 18.04 -15.24
C GLN A 422 -20.47 17.76 -13.76
N LEU A 423 -19.23 17.97 -13.29
CA LEU A 423 -18.82 17.73 -11.91
C LEU A 423 -18.76 19.00 -11.06
N VAL A 424 -19.01 20.19 -11.64
CA VAL A 424 -18.85 21.47 -10.91
C VAL A 424 -19.71 21.56 -9.65
N ALA A 425 -20.89 20.93 -9.64
CA ALA A 425 -21.75 20.88 -8.45
C ALA A 425 -21.12 20.06 -7.31
N PHE A 426 -20.17 19.17 -7.59
CA PHE A 426 -19.47 18.43 -6.54
C PHE A 426 -18.46 19.30 -5.79
N GLN A 427 -18.07 20.45 -6.37
CA GLN A 427 -17.23 21.43 -5.68
C GLN A 427 -17.87 21.91 -4.36
N ASP A 428 -19.21 21.96 -4.29
CA ASP A 428 -19.94 22.38 -3.09
C ASP A 428 -19.73 21.42 -1.90
N PHE A 429 -19.23 20.20 -2.14
CA PHE A 429 -18.87 19.29 -1.06
C PHE A 429 -17.54 19.66 -0.39
N ILE A 430 -16.62 20.30 -1.10
CA ILE A 430 -15.31 20.69 -0.57
C ILE A 430 -15.48 21.98 0.23
N PRO A 431 -15.31 21.97 1.57
CA PRO A 431 -15.46 23.18 2.35
C PRO A 431 -14.36 24.19 2.02
N ALA A 432 -14.73 25.44 1.76
CA ALA A 432 -13.77 26.51 1.51
C ALA A 432 -12.83 26.70 2.72
N GLY A 433 -11.52 26.78 2.46
CA GLY A 433 -10.46 26.83 3.45
C GLY A 433 -10.13 25.49 4.11
N SER A 434 -10.67 24.37 3.62
CA SER A 434 -10.34 23.03 4.12
C SER A 434 -8.93 22.60 3.70
N GLN A 435 -8.38 21.61 4.42
CA GLN A 435 -7.11 20.99 4.05
C GLN A 435 -7.21 20.30 2.68
N ALA A 436 -8.36 19.70 2.35
CA ALA A 436 -8.60 19.09 1.04
C ALA A 436 -8.45 20.10 -0.11
N GLU A 437 -9.02 21.31 0.05
CA GLU A 437 -8.83 22.38 -0.93
C GLU A 437 -7.36 22.82 -1.02
N ALA A 438 -6.69 22.94 0.13
CA ALA A 438 -5.27 23.30 0.18
C ALA A 438 -4.34 22.25 -0.46
N ASP A 439 -4.72 20.97 -0.37
CA ASP A 439 -4.03 19.84 -0.97
C ASP A 439 -4.46 19.60 -2.43
N GLY A 440 -5.25 20.50 -3.03
CA GLY A 440 -5.55 20.49 -4.47
C GLY A 440 -6.75 19.65 -4.89
N VAL A 441 -7.54 19.10 -3.95
CA VAL A 441 -8.76 18.37 -4.30
C VAL A 441 -9.72 19.30 -5.03
N SER A 442 -10.08 18.93 -6.27
CA SER A 442 -10.82 19.80 -7.18
C SER A 442 -11.77 19.03 -8.10
N TYR A 443 -12.94 19.61 -8.34
CA TYR A 443 -13.94 19.15 -9.33
C TYR A 443 -14.05 20.07 -10.55
N GLN A 444 -13.15 21.05 -10.66
CA GLN A 444 -13.12 22.01 -11.77
C GLN A 444 -12.58 21.36 -13.06
N PRO A 445 -12.82 21.97 -14.24
CA PRO A 445 -12.13 21.57 -15.48
C PRO A 445 -10.61 21.47 -15.28
N TYR A 446 -9.98 20.52 -15.97
CA TYR A 446 -8.55 20.26 -15.85
C TYR A 446 -7.76 21.39 -16.49
N GLY A 447 -6.84 21.96 -15.72
CA GLY A 447 -5.80 22.85 -16.20
C GLY A 447 -4.56 22.08 -16.67
N GLN A 448 -3.51 22.84 -17.03
CA GLN A 448 -2.24 22.27 -17.49
C GLN A 448 -1.58 21.38 -16.41
N GLU A 449 -1.64 21.78 -15.14
CA GLU A 449 -1.03 21.03 -14.03
C GLU A 449 -1.84 19.78 -13.64
N ASP A 450 -3.10 19.65 -14.10
CA ASP A 450 -3.96 18.52 -13.77
C ASP A 450 -3.81 17.34 -14.75
N GLN A 451 -3.13 17.56 -15.88
CA GLN A 451 -3.12 16.62 -17.01
C GLN A 451 -2.53 15.26 -16.64
N ILE A 452 -2.90 14.25 -17.42
CA ILE A 452 -2.28 12.92 -17.35
C ILE A 452 -1.24 12.81 -18.46
N CYS A 453 0.01 12.58 -18.09
CA CYS A 453 1.15 12.60 -19.00
C CYS A 453 1.86 11.24 -19.03
N ALA A 454 2.23 10.76 -20.21
CA ALA A 454 2.83 9.44 -20.41
C ALA A 454 3.90 9.39 -21.52
N ASN A 455 4.83 10.34 -21.54
CA ASN A 455 5.88 10.46 -22.56
C ASN A 455 7.26 9.94 -22.07
N ASP A 456 8.26 9.94 -22.95
CA ASP A 456 9.64 9.53 -22.67
C ASP A 456 9.84 8.11 -22.09
N ASN A 457 8.80 7.27 -22.13
CA ASN A 457 8.88 5.85 -21.83
C ASN A 457 9.65 5.10 -22.93
N VAL A 458 10.32 4.01 -22.55
CA VAL A 458 11.19 3.22 -23.41
C VAL A 458 10.48 1.94 -23.83
N ASN A 459 10.33 1.75 -25.15
CA ASN A 459 9.87 0.47 -25.69
C ASN A 459 11.00 -0.57 -25.53
N GLY A 460 10.78 -1.54 -24.65
CA GLY A 460 11.72 -2.62 -24.35
C GLY A 460 11.55 -3.88 -25.21
N ASN A 461 10.65 -3.86 -26.18
CA ASN A 461 10.45 -4.99 -27.08
C ASN A 461 11.60 -5.13 -28.09
N PRO A 462 12.13 -6.35 -28.31
CA PRO A 462 13.07 -6.58 -29.39
C PRO A 462 12.35 -6.47 -30.74
N ALA A 463 12.82 -5.55 -31.58
CA ALA A 463 12.23 -5.15 -32.87
C ALA A 463 11.99 -6.28 -33.89
N THR A 464 12.41 -7.52 -33.62
CA THR A 464 12.24 -8.67 -34.53
C THR A 464 11.07 -9.60 -34.17
N SER A 465 10.47 -9.43 -32.99
CA SER A 465 9.38 -10.32 -32.50
C SER A 465 8.21 -9.56 -31.89
N TYR A 466 8.42 -8.31 -31.46
CA TYR A 466 7.38 -7.39 -31.00
C TYR A 466 7.74 -6.01 -31.55
N ASP A 467 6.88 -5.44 -32.40
CA ASP A 467 7.23 -4.21 -33.11
C ASP A 467 7.07 -2.97 -32.21
N ASP A 468 6.03 -2.90 -31.37
CA ASP A 468 5.81 -1.75 -30.49
C ASP A 468 4.99 -2.05 -29.23
N VAL A 469 5.06 -1.13 -28.26
CA VAL A 469 4.07 -0.92 -27.20
C VAL A 469 3.28 0.35 -27.47
N ASN A 470 2.13 0.52 -26.85
CA ASN A 470 1.16 1.56 -27.20
C ASN A 470 0.58 2.25 -25.96
N THR A 471 0.12 3.48 -26.20
CA THR A 471 -0.61 4.31 -25.24
C THR A 471 -2.06 4.36 -25.69
N GLY A 472 -2.99 4.09 -24.78
CA GLY A 472 -4.43 4.10 -25.04
C GLY A 472 -5.18 5.00 -24.07
N GLN A 473 -6.28 5.55 -24.57
CA GLN A 473 -7.19 6.41 -23.82
C GLN A 473 -8.64 6.01 -24.12
N VAL A 474 -9.36 5.50 -23.11
CA VAL A 474 -10.70 4.92 -23.31
C VAL A 474 -11.72 5.98 -23.73
N PHE A 475 -11.76 7.11 -23.04
CA PHE A 475 -12.62 8.26 -23.32
C PHE A 475 -11.75 9.46 -23.70
N GLY A 476 -12.02 10.09 -24.84
CA GLY A 476 -11.39 11.36 -25.18
C GLY A 476 -11.82 12.47 -24.20
N THR A 477 -10.97 13.47 -23.99
CA THR A 477 -11.16 14.47 -22.92
C THR A 477 -11.60 15.85 -23.41
N ASP A 478 -11.73 16.04 -24.73
CA ASP A 478 -12.33 17.24 -25.31
C ASP A 478 -13.87 17.19 -25.17
N PRO A 479 -14.48 18.07 -24.35
CA PRO A 479 -15.93 18.07 -24.17
C PRO A 479 -16.68 18.57 -25.42
N LEU A 480 -15.99 19.20 -26.38
CA LEU A 480 -16.58 19.72 -27.61
C LEU A 480 -16.57 18.70 -28.75
N ASP A 481 -15.84 17.60 -28.63
CA ASP A 481 -15.84 16.53 -29.63
C ASP A 481 -17.11 15.68 -29.51
N PRO A 482 -18.02 15.69 -30.52
CA PRO A 482 -19.24 14.90 -30.48
C PRO A 482 -19.00 13.39 -30.39
N ASN A 483 -17.81 12.88 -30.75
CA ASN A 483 -17.51 11.44 -30.67
C ASN A 483 -17.37 10.95 -29.23
N ASN A 484 -17.07 11.85 -28.28
CA ASN A 484 -16.94 11.51 -26.86
C ASN A 484 -18.29 11.37 -26.15
N TRP A 485 -19.41 11.59 -26.86
CA TRP A 485 -20.74 11.64 -26.28
C TRP A 485 -21.76 10.80 -27.04
N ASN A 486 -22.82 10.41 -26.34
CA ASN A 486 -24.00 9.89 -27.01
C ASN A 486 -24.69 10.99 -27.84
N ALA A 487 -25.61 10.61 -28.74
CA ALA A 487 -26.28 11.56 -29.64
C ALA A 487 -27.03 12.73 -28.95
N GLY A 488 -27.31 12.61 -27.65
CA GLY A 488 -27.96 13.64 -26.83
C GLY A 488 -27.02 14.46 -25.96
N PHE A 489 -25.70 14.21 -25.98
CA PHE A 489 -24.71 14.84 -25.10
C PHE A 489 -25.03 14.67 -23.60
N THR A 490 -25.63 13.54 -23.23
CA THR A 490 -26.04 13.27 -21.84
C THR A 490 -25.16 12.26 -21.12
N ALA A 491 -24.36 11.49 -21.86
CA ALA A 491 -23.48 10.48 -21.29
C ALA A 491 -22.21 10.32 -22.14
N PRO A 492 -21.04 10.13 -21.52
CA PRO A 492 -19.80 9.78 -22.22
C PRO A 492 -19.96 8.51 -23.05
N VAL A 493 -19.25 8.46 -24.17
CA VAL A 493 -19.09 7.26 -25.01
C VAL A 493 -17.59 7.01 -25.19
N PRO A 494 -17.11 5.76 -25.06
CA PRO A 494 -15.69 5.46 -25.22
C PRO A 494 -15.24 5.69 -26.67
N SER A 495 -14.17 6.45 -26.83
CA SER A 495 -13.53 6.76 -28.12
C SER A 495 -12.41 5.78 -28.48
N LEU A 496 -11.89 5.05 -27.48
CA LEU A 496 -10.89 3.99 -27.64
C LEU A 496 -9.67 4.43 -28.45
N LEU A 497 -9.11 5.59 -28.08
CA LEU A 497 -7.95 6.17 -28.74
C LEU A 497 -6.73 5.30 -28.45
N ILE A 498 -5.88 5.09 -29.45
CA ILE A 498 -4.64 4.32 -29.29
C ILE A 498 -3.58 4.77 -30.28
N GLU A 499 -2.35 4.96 -29.79
CA GLU A 499 -1.20 5.33 -30.59
C GLU A 499 0.03 4.51 -30.17
N PRO A 500 1.01 4.29 -31.06
CA PRO A 500 2.32 3.79 -30.66
C PRO A 500 2.91 4.68 -29.56
N MET A 501 3.50 4.08 -28.53
CA MET A 501 4.02 4.83 -27.38
C MET A 501 5.13 5.81 -27.80
N ILE A 502 6.00 5.39 -28.72
CA ILE A 502 7.05 6.24 -29.27
C ILE A 502 6.46 7.18 -30.33
N GLY A 503 6.56 8.49 -30.07
CA GLY A 503 6.00 9.52 -30.96
C GLY A 503 4.50 9.75 -30.80
N SER A 504 3.88 9.18 -29.75
CA SER A 504 2.49 9.43 -29.37
C SER A 504 2.21 10.92 -29.19
N SER A 505 1.06 11.36 -29.69
CA SER A 505 0.42 12.62 -29.32
C SER A 505 -0.53 12.45 -28.13
N LEU A 506 -1.05 11.24 -27.90
CA LEU A 506 -1.82 10.91 -26.69
C LEU A 506 -0.96 11.04 -25.44
N LEU A 507 -1.50 11.74 -24.44
CA LEU A 507 -0.86 11.98 -23.13
C LEU A 507 0.54 12.62 -23.25
N ASN A 508 0.81 13.32 -24.35
CA ASN A 508 2.11 13.93 -24.61
C ASN A 508 2.19 15.33 -23.98
N CYS A 509 2.39 15.33 -22.66
CA CYS A 509 2.66 16.50 -21.83
C CYS A 509 3.76 16.16 -20.82
N ALA A 510 4.19 17.14 -20.04
CA ALA A 510 5.22 16.93 -19.01
C ALA A 510 4.87 17.72 -17.76
N HIS A 511 5.18 17.14 -16.61
CA HIS A 511 5.01 17.75 -15.29
C HIS A 511 6.35 17.96 -14.61
N ASN A 512 6.34 18.82 -13.59
CA ASN A 512 7.48 18.92 -12.68
C ASN A 512 7.58 17.66 -11.83
N ARG A 513 8.81 17.28 -11.47
CA ARG A 513 9.07 16.17 -10.55
C ARG A 513 8.36 16.41 -9.22
N LEU A 514 7.75 15.36 -8.66
CA LEU A 514 7.16 15.44 -7.34
C LEU A 514 8.27 15.49 -6.27
N PRO A 515 8.04 16.21 -5.15
CA PRO A 515 9.02 16.31 -4.09
C PRO A 515 9.25 14.95 -3.40
N PRO A 516 10.48 14.64 -2.99
CA PRO A 516 10.80 13.40 -2.29
C PRO A 516 10.08 13.29 -0.94
N SER A 517 9.62 12.08 -0.64
CA SER A 517 9.12 11.73 0.69
C SER A 517 10.26 11.23 1.59
N THR A 518 10.06 11.32 2.89
CA THR A 518 10.97 10.76 3.90
C THR A 518 10.18 10.23 5.08
N ALA A 519 10.73 9.25 5.80
CA ALA A 519 10.22 8.84 7.10
C ALA A 519 11.21 9.21 8.20
N SER A 520 10.77 9.89 9.26
CA SER A 520 11.62 10.23 10.42
C SER A 520 11.34 9.29 11.58
N ILE A 521 12.29 8.39 11.87
CA ILE A 521 12.15 7.35 12.91
C ILE A 521 13.33 7.44 13.86
N ASN A 522 13.04 7.61 15.15
CA ASN A 522 14.05 7.70 16.21
C ASN A 522 15.19 8.71 15.94
N GLY A 523 14.84 9.85 15.32
CA GLY A 523 15.80 10.92 14.99
C GLY A 523 16.64 10.67 13.73
N VAL A 524 16.40 9.56 13.02
CA VAL A 524 17.00 9.26 11.71
C VAL A 524 15.96 9.56 10.62
N VAL A 525 16.39 10.23 9.56
CA VAL A 525 15.57 10.51 8.38
C VAL A 525 15.91 9.48 7.32
N TYR A 526 14.90 8.75 6.85
CA TYR A 526 15.02 7.71 5.84
C TYR A 526 14.42 8.17 4.51
N GLY A 527 14.99 7.70 3.40
CA GLY A 527 14.56 7.99 2.03
C GLY A 527 15.55 8.85 1.25
N CYS A 528 15.16 9.32 0.06
CA CYS A 528 16.06 9.93 -0.91
C CYS A 528 16.73 11.25 -0.49
N THR A 529 16.21 11.92 0.54
CA THR A 529 16.85 13.09 1.14
C THR A 529 17.38 12.83 2.56
N GLY A 530 17.31 11.57 2.99
CA GLY A 530 17.78 11.07 4.27
C GLY A 530 19.00 10.17 4.11
N ASP A 531 18.86 8.88 4.37
CA ASP A 531 19.93 7.90 4.35
C ASP A 531 20.34 7.43 2.93
N ASP A 532 19.50 7.67 1.92
CA ASP A 532 19.71 7.19 0.54
C ASP A 532 20.29 8.25 -0.40
N LEU A 533 21.01 9.24 0.11
CA LEU A 533 21.61 10.29 -0.73
C LEU A 533 22.56 9.76 -1.82
N SER A 534 23.10 8.55 -1.65
CA SER A 534 23.97 7.89 -2.63
C SER A 534 23.27 6.81 -3.45
N GLU A 535 21.99 6.52 -3.18
CA GLU A 535 21.23 5.54 -3.94
C GLU A 535 21.01 6.05 -5.36
N ALA A 536 21.30 5.22 -6.36
CA ALA A 536 21.19 5.61 -7.76
C ALA A 536 19.74 5.97 -8.12
N ALA A 537 18.77 5.25 -7.54
CA ALA A 537 17.35 5.55 -7.72
C ALA A 537 16.97 6.95 -7.23
N CYS A 538 17.63 7.47 -6.19
CA CYS A 538 17.35 8.78 -5.61
C CYS A 538 17.98 9.96 -6.37
N ALA A 539 18.88 9.67 -7.31
CA ALA A 539 19.49 10.68 -8.20
C ALA A 539 18.74 10.86 -9.53
N LEU A 540 17.67 10.09 -9.75
CA LEU A 540 16.87 10.05 -10.98
C LEU A 540 16.01 11.30 -11.16
#